data_AF-A0A5B9DXS4-F1
#
_entry.id   AF-A0A5B9DXS4-F1
#
_cell.length_a   1.000
_cell.length_b   1.000
_cell.length_c   1.000
_cell.angle_alpha   90.00
_cell.angle_beta   90.00
_cell.angle_gamma   90.00
#
_symmetry.space_group_name_H-M   'P 1'
#
loop_
_entity.id
_entity.type
_entity.pdbx_description
1 polymer ?
#
loop_
_entity_poly.entity_id
_entity_poly.type
_entity_poly.pdbx_seq_one_letter_code
_entity_poly.pdbx_strand_id
1 'polypeptide(L)'
;MSISSPQAPHWFEKTVEYAFVMRHAPCLTCAVPLDGNHERAADAIFTLENTRWLLIEFKRKASDFSNEEDKFSCYDLAKEALSTAGEHLHFFVYGVLHQDSSQLELAAVRYWQQADTVSMNALLKTQGTDDLEIFWRYLKMLVNEKKSAREGGTGGLEYSLVAAVTEDGRIQTIASLAEVLSLTLIPSNDNTLEFRM
;
A
#
# COMPACT_ATOMS: atom_id res chain seq x y z
N MET A 1 41.82 -21.11 11.67
CA MET A 1 40.93 -20.13 11.02
C MET A 1 39.53 -20.39 11.54
N SER A 2 39.01 -19.52 12.40
CA SER A 2 37.62 -19.60 12.87
C SER A 2 36.72 -19.13 11.73
N ILE A 3 35.97 -20.05 11.13
CA ILE A 3 34.91 -19.71 10.18
C ILE A 3 33.86 -18.95 10.99
N SER A 4 33.72 -17.64 10.74
CA SER A 4 32.64 -16.86 11.31
C SER A 4 31.31 -17.49 10.90
N SER A 5 30.42 -17.71 11.86
CA SER A 5 29.05 -18.14 11.58
C SER A 5 28.44 -17.21 10.52
N PRO A 6 27.72 -17.75 9.52
CA PRO A 6 27.10 -16.91 8.50
C PRO A 6 26.19 -15.88 9.19
N GLN A 7 26.36 -14.61 8.84
CA GLN A 7 25.48 -13.55 9.34
C GLN A 7 24.04 -13.87 8.93
N ALA A 8 23.10 -13.67 9.85
CA ALA A 8 21.68 -13.76 9.53
C ALA A 8 21.37 -12.81 8.37
N PRO A 9 20.60 -13.25 7.35
CA PRO A 9 20.29 -12.41 6.20
C PRO A 9 19.53 -11.16 6.65
N HIS A 10 19.94 -10.01 6.12
CA HIS A 10 19.35 -8.71 6.41
C HIS A 10 18.62 -8.19 5.17
N TRP A 11 17.37 -7.78 5.33
CA TRP A 11 16.58 -7.13 4.27
C TRP A 11 16.00 -5.81 4.78
N PHE A 12 15.57 -4.97 3.85
CA PHE A 12 14.98 -3.67 4.13
C PHE A 12 13.47 -3.69 3.86
N GLU A 13 12.75 -2.68 4.33
CA GLU A 13 11.33 -2.49 4.01
C GLU A 13 11.11 -2.40 2.49
N LYS A 14 11.96 -1.64 1.79
CA LYS A 14 11.94 -1.60 0.32
C LYS A 14 12.16 -2.97 -0.33
N THR A 15 12.91 -3.89 0.30
CA THR A 15 13.05 -5.26 -0.23
C THR A 15 11.70 -6.00 -0.22
N VAL A 16 10.87 -5.77 0.82
CA VAL A 16 9.52 -6.33 0.93
C VAL A 16 8.60 -5.73 -0.14
N GLU A 17 8.63 -4.41 -0.31
CA GLU A 17 7.85 -3.71 -1.34
C GLU A 17 8.18 -4.21 -2.75
N TYR A 18 9.47 -4.23 -3.13
CA TYR A 18 9.89 -4.74 -4.43
C TYR A 18 9.52 -6.21 -4.61
N ALA A 19 9.66 -7.04 -3.57
CA ALA A 19 9.25 -8.43 -3.62
C ALA A 19 7.74 -8.57 -3.86
N PHE A 20 6.92 -7.74 -3.22
CA PHE A 20 5.48 -7.72 -3.41
C PHE A 20 5.13 -7.35 -4.86
N VAL A 21 5.63 -6.20 -5.34
CA VAL A 21 5.36 -5.71 -6.69
C VAL A 21 5.82 -6.73 -7.74
N MET A 22 7.06 -7.22 -7.67
CA MET A 22 7.61 -8.15 -8.67
C MET A 22 6.88 -9.50 -8.69
N ARG A 23 6.46 -10.02 -7.54
CA ARG A 23 5.78 -11.33 -7.46
C ARG A 23 4.30 -11.25 -7.83
N HIS A 24 3.69 -10.07 -7.69
CA HIS A 24 2.25 -9.92 -7.79
C HIS A 24 1.81 -8.96 -8.89
N ALA A 25 2.72 -8.34 -9.64
CA ALA A 25 2.40 -7.48 -10.80
C ALA A 25 1.31 -8.04 -11.73
N PRO A 26 1.27 -9.35 -12.07
CA PRO A 26 0.19 -9.90 -12.91
C PRO A 26 -1.22 -9.83 -12.31
N CYS A 27 -1.34 -9.54 -11.01
CA CYS A 27 -2.61 -9.37 -10.30
C CYS A 27 -2.95 -7.89 -10.03
N LEU A 28 -2.01 -6.97 -10.30
CA LEU A 28 -2.16 -5.55 -10.03
C LEU A 28 -2.54 -4.83 -11.33
N THR A 29 -3.71 -4.21 -11.35
CA THR A 29 -4.09 -3.30 -12.45
C THR A 29 -3.30 -2.00 -12.37
N CYS A 30 -3.10 -1.51 -11.16
CA CYS A 30 -2.47 -0.23 -10.90
C CYS A 30 -1.71 -0.27 -9.57
N ALA A 31 -0.53 0.35 -9.54
CA ALA A 31 0.24 0.64 -8.34
C ALA A 31 0.51 2.14 -8.26
N VAL A 32 0.12 2.75 -7.16
CA VAL A 32 0.22 4.19 -6.91
C VAL A 32 1.09 4.37 -5.66
N PRO A 33 2.42 4.49 -5.82
CA PRO A 33 3.29 4.78 -4.69
C PRO A 33 2.95 6.16 -4.12
N LEU A 34 2.92 6.26 -2.80
CA LEU A 34 2.66 7.50 -2.07
C LEU A 34 3.97 8.02 -1.48
N ASP A 35 4.18 9.34 -1.53
CA ASP A 35 5.39 9.99 -0.99
C ASP A 35 5.02 11.35 -0.37
N GLY A 36 5.86 11.85 0.53
CA GLY A 36 5.72 13.13 1.21
C GLY A 36 4.44 13.24 2.05
N ASN A 37 3.69 14.33 1.92
CA ASN A 37 2.43 14.50 2.67
C ASN A 37 1.37 13.45 2.30
N HIS A 38 1.52 12.75 1.17
CA HIS A 38 0.64 11.67 0.73
C HIS A 38 0.98 10.32 1.36
N GLU A 39 2.24 10.09 1.76
CA GLU A 39 2.71 8.93 2.55
C GLU A 39 2.06 8.88 3.94
N ARG A 40 1.34 9.94 4.34
CA ARG A 40 0.55 9.94 5.57
C ARG A 40 -0.49 8.83 5.56
N ALA A 41 -1.04 8.44 4.43
CA ALA A 41 -2.04 7.38 4.41
C ALA A 41 -1.41 6.00 4.59
N ALA A 42 -0.59 5.59 3.63
CA ALA A 42 0.14 4.34 3.55
C ALA A 42 1.32 4.53 2.58
N ASP A 43 2.16 3.50 2.40
CA ASP A 43 3.24 3.52 1.41
C ASP A 43 2.72 3.47 -0.04
N ALA A 44 1.64 2.73 -0.30
CA ALA A 44 1.09 2.59 -1.65
C ALA A 44 -0.41 2.27 -1.67
N ILE A 45 -1.06 2.70 -2.75
CA ILE A 45 -2.40 2.26 -3.15
C ILE A 45 -2.27 1.29 -4.32
N PHE A 46 -3.00 0.18 -4.27
CA PHE A 46 -3.07 -0.79 -5.35
C PHE A 46 -4.52 -0.98 -5.80
N THR A 47 -4.70 -1.25 -7.09
CA THR A 47 -5.98 -1.71 -7.64
C THR A 47 -5.84 -3.14 -8.14
N LEU A 48 -6.76 -4.00 -7.72
CA LEU A 48 -6.89 -5.40 -8.16
C LEU A 48 -8.12 -5.54 -9.07
N GLU A 49 -7.99 -6.33 -10.14
CA GLU A 49 -9.11 -6.65 -11.04
C GLU A 49 -9.86 -5.39 -11.55
N ASN A 50 -9.14 -4.29 -11.74
CA ASN A 50 -9.62 -2.98 -12.21
C ASN A 50 -10.54 -2.19 -11.26
N THR A 51 -11.08 -2.81 -10.20
CA THR A 51 -12.11 -2.17 -9.37
C THR A 51 -11.85 -2.22 -7.87
N ARG A 52 -11.00 -3.11 -7.35
CA ARG A 52 -10.81 -3.24 -5.90
C ARG A 52 -9.58 -2.51 -5.41
N TRP A 53 -9.77 -1.59 -4.48
CA TRP A 53 -8.71 -0.76 -3.92
C TRP A 53 -8.16 -1.32 -2.62
N LEU A 54 -6.83 -1.30 -2.51
CA LEU A 54 -6.05 -1.70 -1.35
C LEU A 54 -5.07 -0.58 -0.96
N LEU A 55 -4.96 -0.32 0.34
CA LEU A 55 -3.85 0.39 0.96
C LEU A 55 -2.90 -0.63 1.56
N ILE A 56 -1.61 -0.47 1.30
CA ILE A 56 -0.56 -1.30 1.88
C ILE A 56 0.49 -0.41 2.53
N GLU A 57 0.76 -0.68 3.80
CA GLU A 57 1.94 -0.23 4.53
C GLU A 57 2.95 -1.37 4.56
N PHE A 58 4.09 -1.20 3.93
CA PHE A 58 5.18 -2.17 3.96
C PHE A 58 5.98 -2.02 5.24
N LYS A 59 6.42 -3.16 5.78
CA LYS A 59 7.32 -3.22 6.93
C LYS A 59 8.36 -4.28 6.68
N ARG A 60 9.58 -4.09 7.19
CA ARG A 60 10.61 -5.13 7.08
C ARG A 60 10.17 -6.42 7.78
N LYS A 61 9.62 -6.33 8.99
CA LYS A 61 9.15 -7.47 9.80
C LYS A 61 8.01 -7.03 10.72
N ALA A 62 7.25 -7.98 11.27
CA ALA A 62 6.10 -7.69 12.15
C ALA A 62 6.44 -6.85 13.39
N SER A 63 7.65 -6.99 13.95
CA SER A 63 8.06 -6.18 15.12
C SER A 63 8.29 -4.70 14.81
N ASP A 64 8.26 -4.29 13.53
CA ASP A 64 8.41 -2.89 13.13
C ASP A 64 7.04 -2.15 13.07
N PHE A 65 5.92 -2.82 13.41
CA PHE A 65 4.57 -2.21 13.41
C PHE A 65 4.41 -1.09 14.43
N SER A 66 5.08 -1.16 15.59
CA SER A 66 4.98 -0.14 16.63
C SER A 66 5.40 1.26 16.13
N ASN A 67 6.32 1.33 15.16
CA ASN A 67 6.77 2.58 14.57
C ASN A 67 5.62 3.32 13.83
N GLU A 68 4.62 2.57 13.38
CA GLU A 68 3.44 3.10 12.74
C GLU A 68 2.46 3.70 13.75
N GLU A 69 2.31 3.06 14.91
CA GLU A 69 1.41 3.51 15.98
C GLU A 69 1.84 4.89 16.51
N ASP A 70 3.14 5.16 16.53
CA ASP A 70 3.72 6.46 16.90
C ASP A 70 3.29 7.61 15.97
N LYS A 71 2.80 7.31 14.76
CA LYS A 71 2.28 8.33 13.83
C LYS A 71 0.92 8.89 14.28
N PHE A 72 0.27 8.33 15.29
CA PHE A 72 -1.05 8.76 15.76
C PHE A 72 -0.98 9.58 17.06
N SER A 73 -1.86 10.57 17.19
CA SER A 73 -1.98 11.38 18.41
C SER A 73 -2.54 10.54 19.56
N CYS A 74 -3.54 9.71 19.25
CA CYS A 74 -4.06 8.65 20.11
C CYS A 74 -4.40 7.44 19.23
N TYR A 75 -3.51 6.45 19.22
CA TYR A 75 -3.65 5.27 18.36
C TYR A 75 -4.92 4.46 18.69
N ASP A 76 -5.25 4.29 19.98
CA ASP A 76 -6.41 3.51 20.40
C ASP A 76 -7.73 4.10 19.89
N LEU A 77 -7.89 5.43 19.94
CA LEU A 77 -9.07 6.11 19.41
C LEU A 77 -9.14 6.02 17.88
N ALA A 78 -8.02 6.19 17.20
CA ALA A 78 -7.96 6.02 15.75
C ALA A 78 -8.33 4.58 15.34
N LYS A 79 -7.82 3.60 16.08
CA LYS A 79 -8.14 2.18 15.89
C LYS A 79 -9.61 1.89 16.12
N GLU A 80 -10.22 2.41 17.18
CA GLU A 80 -11.65 2.28 17.43
C GLU A 80 -12.47 2.86 16.27
N ALA A 81 -12.11 4.04 15.78
CA ALA A 81 -12.82 4.73 14.71
C ALA A 81 -12.66 4.07 13.33
N LEU A 82 -11.50 3.45 13.05
CA LEU A 82 -11.11 3.04 11.70
C LEU A 82 -11.04 1.53 11.47
N SER A 83 -11.06 0.71 12.52
CA SER A 83 -10.89 -0.75 12.38
C SER A 83 -11.86 -1.37 11.39
N THR A 84 -13.17 -1.11 11.55
CA THR A 84 -14.22 -1.69 10.70
C THR A 84 -14.13 -1.17 9.27
N ALA A 85 -13.90 0.13 9.09
CA ALA A 85 -13.81 0.72 7.75
C ALA A 85 -12.55 0.28 6.98
N GLY A 86 -11.47 -0.06 7.71
CA GLY A 86 -10.21 -0.51 7.12
C GLY A 86 -10.05 -2.02 7.00
N GLU A 87 -10.96 -2.82 7.58
CA GLU A 87 -10.81 -4.26 7.77
C GLU A 87 -10.48 -5.03 6.49
N HIS A 88 -11.08 -4.61 5.38
CA HIS A 88 -10.95 -5.27 4.08
C HIS A 88 -10.01 -4.55 3.13
N LEU A 89 -9.53 -3.35 3.44
CA LEU A 89 -8.82 -2.52 2.46
C LEU A 89 -7.47 -1.99 2.92
N HIS A 90 -7.08 -2.11 4.20
CA HIS A 90 -5.81 -1.59 4.70
C HIS A 90 -5.00 -2.67 5.42
N PHE A 91 -3.80 -2.95 4.91
CA PHE A 91 -2.96 -4.04 5.37
C PHE A 91 -1.52 -3.60 5.62
N PHE A 92 -0.88 -4.27 6.59
CA PHE A 92 0.57 -4.38 6.58
C PHE A 92 1.01 -5.54 5.70
N VAL A 93 2.07 -5.35 4.92
CA VAL A 93 2.79 -6.45 4.25
C VAL A 93 4.23 -6.45 4.74
N TYR A 94 4.73 -7.62 5.15
CA TYR A 94 6.05 -7.73 5.77
C TYR A 94 6.80 -9.00 5.40
N GLY A 95 8.12 -8.93 5.55
CA GLY A 95 9.03 -10.04 5.27
C GLY A 95 9.06 -11.08 6.39
N VAL A 96 9.04 -12.35 6.01
CA VAL A 96 9.19 -13.50 6.91
C VAL A 96 10.32 -14.38 6.39
N LEU A 97 11.20 -14.80 7.29
CA LEU A 97 12.24 -15.78 7.01
C LEU A 97 12.00 -17.00 7.90
N HIS A 98 11.79 -18.16 7.29
CA HIS A 98 11.65 -19.41 8.03
C HIS A 98 13.03 -19.92 8.47
N GLN A 99 13.09 -20.54 9.65
CA GLN A 99 14.36 -21.00 10.25
C GLN A 99 15.14 -21.96 9.33
N ASP A 100 14.42 -22.72 8.49
CA ASP A 100 14.99 -23.72 7.58
C ASP A 100 15.11 -23.24 6.12
N SER A 101 14.85 -21.96 5.84
CA SER A 101 14.83 -21.41 4.48
C SER A 101 15.63 -20.11 4.38
N SER A 102 16.41 -19.98 3.31
CA SER A 102 17.05 -18.72 2.93
C SER A 102 16.13 -17.83 2.07
N GLN A 103 14.87 -18.24 1.85
CA GLN A 103 13.93 -17.50 1.01
C GLN A 103 13.09 -16.53 1.84
N LEU A 104 13.09 -15.27 1.42
CA LEU A 104 12.19 -14.24 1.96
C LEU A 104 10.76 -14.48 1.47
N GLU A 105 9.88 -14.82 2.39
CA GLU A 105 8.44 -14.88 2.18
C GLU A 105 7.76 -13.56 2.57
N LEU A 106 6.53 -13.38 2.11
CA LEU A 106 5.69 -12.23 2.42
C LEU A 106 4.46 -12.70 3.20
N ALA A 107 4.16 -12.00 4.28
CA ALA A 107 2.95 -12.16 5.06
C ALA A 107 2.18 -10.84 5.10
N ALA A 108 0.86 -10.92 5.27
CA ALA A 108 0.02 -9.75 5.47
C ALA A 108 -0.77 -9.87 6.76
N VAL A 109 -1.07 -8.75 7.39
CA VAL A 109 -2.05 -8.65 8.48
C VAL A 109 -2.90 -7.40 8.23
N ARG A 110 -4.12 -7.39 8.77
CA ARG A 110 -4.95 -6.17 8.74
C ARG A 110 -4.27 -5.08 9.56
N TYR A 111 -4.26 -3.86 9.05
CA TYR A 111 -3.55 -2.74 9.66
C TYR A 111 -3.96 -2.52 11.13
N TRP A 112 -5.27 -2.52 11.39
CA TRP A 112 -5.81 -2.30 12.75
C TRP A 112 -5.90 -3.56 13.61
N GLN A 113 -5.86 -4.74 13.00
CA GLN A 113 -6.08 -6.04 13.65
C GLN A 113 -4.90 -6.97 13.33
N GLN A 114 -3.73 -6.61 13.87
CA GLN A 114 -2.43 -7.27 13.65
C GLN A 114 -2.32 -8.68 14.27
N ALA A 115 -3.44 -9.34 14.55
CA ALA A 115 -3.50 -10.65 15.21
C ALA A 115 -3.53 -11.81 14.20
N ASP A 116 -4.27 -11.65 13.10
CA ASP A 116 -4.53 -12.73 12.15
C ASP A 116 -3.80 -12.48 10.82
N THR A 117 -2.96 -13.44 10.45
CA THR A 117 -2.25 -13.38 9.17
C THR A 117 -3.20 -13.71 8.02
N VAL A 118 -3.15 -12.88 6.98
CA VAL A 118 -3.84 -13.07 5.70
C VAL A 118 -2.81 -13.59 4.69
N SER A 119 -3.10 -14.72 4.04
CA SER A 119 -2.24 -15.23 2.97
C SER A 119 -2.21 -14.26 1.79
N MET A 120 -1.09 -14.17 1.06
CA MET A 120 -1.00 -13.31 -0.15
C MET A 120 -2.09 -13.62 -1.17
N ASN A 121 -2.43 -14.90 -1.36
CA ASN A 121 -3.51 -15.31 -2.27
C ASN A 121 -4.88 -14.78 -1.81
N ALA A 122 -5.17 -14.83 -0.51
CA ALA A 122 -6.40 -14.24 0.03
C ALA A 122 -6.39 -12.71 -0.10
N LEU A 123 -5.27 -12.05 0.22
CA LEU A 123 -5.12 -10.60 0.04
C LEU A 123 -5.44 -10.17 -1.39
N LEU A 124 -4.86 -10.85 -2.39
CA LEU A 124 -4.98 -10.50 -3.80
C LEU A 124 -6.31 -10.90 -4.45
N LYS A 125 -7.08 -11.84 -3.86
CA LYS A 125 -8.32 -12.36 -4.46
C LYS A 125 -9.59 -12.02 -3.72
N THR A 126 -9.53 -11.68 -2.43
CA THR A 126 -10.73 -11.50 -1.61
C THR A 126 -10.76 -10.21 -0.82
N GLN A 127 -9.64 -9.48 -0.75
CA GLN A 127 -9.58 -8.19 -0.07
C GLN A 127 -9.66 -7.03 -1.08
N GLY A 128 -9.72 -5.83 -0.53
CA GLY A 128 -10.00 -4.58 -1.20
C GLY A 128 -11.47 -4.19 -1.08
N THR A 129 -11.78 -2.97 -1.49
CA THR A 129 -13.16 -2.50 -1.66
C THR A 129 -13.35 -2.04 -3.09
N ASP A 130 -14.50 -2.32 -3.69
CA ASP A 130 -14.96 -1.78 -4.98
C ASP A 130 -15.91 -0.59 -4.82
N ASP A 131 -16.10 -0.11 -3.59
CA ASP A 131 -16.81 1.12 -3.28
C ASP A 131 -15.81 2.28 -3.11
N LEU A 132 -15.80 3.15 -4.12
CA LEU A 132 -14.88 4.28 -4.20
C LEU A 132 -15.17 5.31 -3.10
N GLU A 133 -16.43 5.48 -2.70
CA GLU A 133 -16.80 6.40 -1.63
C GLU A 133 -16.30 5.90 -0.27
N ILE A 134 -16.45 4.59 -0.01
CA ILE A 134 -15.91 3.96 1.20
C ILE A 134 -14.39 4.11 1.25
N PHE A 135 -13.69 3.82 0.15
CA PHE A 135 -12.24 3.98 0.06
C PHE A 135 -11.80 5.42 0.40
N TRP A 136 -12.41 6.41 -0.26
CA TRP A 136 -12.06 7.81 -0.04
C TRP A 136 -12.39 8.32 1.35
N ARG A 137 -13.54 7.91 1.89
CA ARG A 137 -13.93 8.26 3.25
C ARG A 137 -12.91 7.71 4.25
N TYR A 138 -12.54 6.44 4.10
CA TYR A 138 -11.52 5.82 4.94
C TYR A 138 -10.17 6.55 4.85
N LEU A 139 -9.68 6.80 3.62
CA LEU A 139 -8.40 7.46 3.38
C LEU A 139 -8.35 8.86 4.03
N LYS A 140 -9.43 9.63 3.91
CA LYS A 140 -9.55 10.97 4.53
C LYS A 140 -9.52 10.88 6.06
N MET A 141 -10.27 9.94 6.65
CA MET A 141 -10.29 9.77 8.10
C MET A 141 -8.92 9.31 8.62
N LEU A 142 -8.26 8.35 7.95
CA LEU A 142 -6.93 7.86 8.31
C LEU A 142 -5.89 8.98 8.37
N VAL A 143 -5.85 9.84 7.35
CA VAL A 143 -4.91 10.96 7.31
C VAL A 143 -5.21 11.98 8.41
N ASN A 144 -6.48 12.22 8.74
CA ASN A 144 -6.86 13.16 9.79
C ASN A 144 -6.47 12.67 11.20
N GLU A 145 -6.48 11.36 11.46
CA GLU A 145 -6.11 10.78 12.76
C GLU A 145 -4.58 10.80 13.01
N LYS A 146 -3.77 10.73 11.94
CA LYS A 146 -2.31 10.78 12.05
C LYS A 146 -1.83 12.19 12.43
N LYS A 147 -0.88 12.27 13.37
CA LYS A 147 -0.24 13.51 13.84
C LYS A 147 0.15 14.37 12.64
N SER A 148 -0.30 15.63 12.63
CA SER A 148 0.19 16.61 11.68
C SER A 148 1.70 16.76 11.89
N ALA A 149 2.50 16.54 10.85
CA ALA A 149 3.90 16.96 10.88
C ALA A 149 3.93 18.47 11.22
N ARG A 150 4.86 18.88 12.07
CA ARG A 150 5.01 20.28 12.51
C ARG A 150 5.01 21.22 11.30
N GLU A 151 4.07 22.17 11.32
CA GLU A 151 3.97 23.43 10.57
C GLU A 151 4.51 23.48 9.13
N GLY A 152 3.60 23.61 8.17
CA GLY A 152 3.91 24.12 6.83
C GLY A 152 2.89 23.79 5.74
N GLY A 153 1.64 24.26 5.87
CA GLY A 153 0.71 24.29 4.73
C GLY A 153 -0.76 24.05 5.08
N THR A 154 -1.56 25.09 5.00
CA THR A 154 -3.03 25.04 4.83
C THR A 154 -3.33 24.55 3.42
N GLY A 155 -3.40 23.24 3.22
CA GLY A 155 -3.80 22.61 1.96
C GLY A 155 -4.61 21.36 2.26
N GLY A 156 -5.79 21.23 1.64
CA GLY A 156 -6.55 19.98 1.69
C GLY A 156 -5.72 18.81 1.15
N LEU A 157 -6.25 17.59 1.28
CA LEU A 157 -5.69 16.38 0.68
C LEU A 157 -5.59 16.53 -0.85
N GLU A 158 -4.52 17.16 -1.32
CA GLU A 158 -4.30 17.45 -2.72
C GLU A 158 -3.45 16.32 -3.32
N TYR A 159 -4.04 15.14 -3.50
CA TYR A 159 -3.41 14.06 -4.24
C TYR A 159 -3.31 14.39 -5.75
N SER A 160 -3.12 15.66 -6.13
CA SER A 160 -3.22 16.22 -7.48
C SER A 160 -2.09 15.78 -8.42
N LEU A 161 -1.04 15.13 -7.91
CA LEU A 161 0.12 14.70 -8.67
C LEU A 161 0.63 13.34 -8.19
N VAL A 162 -0.10 12.25 -8.44
CA VAL A 162 0.42 10.89 -8.21
C VAL A 162 0.61 10.17 -9.54
N ALA A 163 1.76 9.52 -9.70
CA ALA A 163 2.07 8.69 -10.86
C ALA A 163 1.58 7.27 -10.60
N ALA A 164 0.73 6.76 -11.48
CA ALA A 164 0.29 5.38 -11.46
C ALA A 164 1.17 4.53 -12.38
N VAL A 165 1.55 3.34 -11.92
CA VAL A 165 2.15 2.31 -12.76
C VAL A 165 1.06 1.32 -13.12
N THR A 166 0.76 1.19 -14.41
CA THR A 166 -0.23 0.24 -14.93
C THR A 166 0.35 -1.17 -15.03
N GLU A 167 -0.52 -2.17 -15.20
CA GLU A 167 -0.14 -3.59 -15.33
C GLU A 167 0.91 -3.88 -16.42
N ASP A 168 0.97 -3.07 -17.48
CA ASP A 168 1.94 -3.17 -18.57
C ASP A 168 3.25 -2.39 -18.30
N GLY A 169 3.42 -1.86 -17.10
CA GLY A 169 4.61 -1.14 -16.66
C GLY A 169 4.72 0.29 -17.19
N ARG A 170 3.65 0.84 -17.77
CA ARG A 170 3.63 2.25 -18.21
C ARG A 170 3.36 3.16 -17.02
N ILE A 171 3.99 4.33 -17.04
CA ILE A 171 3.71 5.40 -16.08
C ILE A 171 2.59 6.25 -16.66
N GLN A 172 1.41 6.19 -16.04
CA GLN A 172 0.32 7.12 -16.33
C GLN A 172 0.49 8.35 -15.44
N THR A 173 0.86 9.47 -16.06
CA THR A 173 1.26 10.70 -15.36
C THR A 173 0.11 11.72 -15.36
N ILE A 174 -0.31 12.11 -14.14
CA ILE A 174 -1.08 13.29 -13.72
C ILE A 174 -2.57 13.29 -14.03
N ALA A 175 -3.30 13.01 -12.95
CA ALA A 175 -4.46 13.77 -12.53
C ALA A 175 -4.58 13.56 -11.00
N SER A 176 -5.47 14.26 -10.29
CA SER A 176 -5.78 13.95 -8.89
C SER A 176 -6.03 12.46 -8.69
N LEU A 177 -5.72 11.91 -7.52
CA LEU A 177 -6.03 10.50 -7.24
C LEU A 177 -7.50 10.19 -7.59
N ALA A 178 -8.44 11.15 -7.50
CA ALA A 178 -9.81 10.98 -7.98
C ALA A 178 -9.93 10.75 -9.50
N GLU A 179 -9.14 11.47 -10.29
CA GLU A 179 -9.10 11.34 -11.74
C GLU A 179 -8.34 10.07 -12.19
N VAL A 180 -7.23 9.70 -11.54
CA VAL A 180 -6.55 8.40 -11.76
C VAL A 180 -7.53 7.24 -11.55
N LEU A 181 -8.37 7.31 -10.52
CA LEU A 181 -9.37 6.29 -10.18
C LEU A 181 -10.60 6.30 -11.10
N SER A 182 -10.89 7.42 -11.79
CA SER A 182 -11.99 7.53 -12.75
C SER A 182 -11.67 6.88 -14.11
N LEU A 183 -10.39 6.81 -14.48
CA LEU A 183 -9.93 6.30 -15.77
C LEU A 183 -9.85 4.77 -15.83
N THR A 184 -9.72 4.09 -14.68
CA THR A 184 -9.82 2.62 -14.56
C THR A 184 -11.23 2.07 -14.84
N LEU A 185 -12.24 2.95 -14.96
CA LEU A 185 -13.63 2.57 -15.25
C LEU A 185 -14.01 2.72 -16.74
N ILE A 186 -13.10 3.17 -17.60
CA ILE A 186 -13.34 3.27 -19.04
C ILE A 186 -12.73 2.04 -19.72
N PRO A 187 -13.51 1.16 -20.37
CA PRO A 187 -12.96 0.07 -21.15
C PRO A 187 -12.05 0.67 -22.23
N SER A 188 -10.85 0.10 -22.38
CA SER A 188 -9.93 0.45 -23.46
C SER A 188 -10.59 0.18 -24.81
N ASN A 189 -11.22 1.20 -25.40
CA ASN A 189 -11.42 1.23 -26.84
C ASN A 189 -10.10 1.67 -27.45
N ASP A 190 -9.45 0.71 -28.08
CA ASP A 190 -8.29 0.84 -28.94
C ASP A 190 -8.35 2.11 -29.81
N ASN A 191 -7.30 2.92 -29.72
CA ASN A 191 -6.78 3.70 -30.84
C ASN A 191 -5.38 4.21 -30.48
N THR A 192 -4.40 3.44 -30.92
CA THR A 192 -3.07 3.88 -31.37
C THR A 192 -2.89 5.39 -31.51
N LEU A 193 -1.97 5.97 -30.73
CA LEU A 193 -1.27 7.20 -31.07
C LEU A 193 0.21 6.87 -31.23
N GLU A 194 0.63 6.74 -32.49
CA GLU A 194 2.03 6.72 -32.86
C GLU A 194 2.68 8.06 -32.47
N PHE A 195 3.73 8.00 -31.65
CA PHE A 195 4.66 9.11 -31.51
C PHE A 195 5.67 9.06 -32.65
N ARG A 196 5.61 10.05 -33.56
CA ARG A 196 6.77 10.40 -34.38
C ARG A 196 7.71 11.25 -33.53
N MET A 197 9.00 10.88 -33.61
CA MET A 197 10.15 11.52 -32.97
C MET A 197 10.16 13.04 -33.08
#